data_AF-A0A923IG60-F1
#
_entry.id   AF-A0A923IG60-F1
#
_cell.length_a   1.000
_cell.length_b   1.000
_cell.length_c   1.000
_cell.angle_alpha   90.00
_cell.angle_beta   90.00
_cell.angle_gamma   90.00
#
_symmetry.space_group_name_H-M   'P 1'
#
loop_
_entity.id
_entity.type
_entity.pdbx_description
1 polymer ?
#
loop_
_entity_poly.entity_id
_entity_poly.type
_entity_poly.pdbx_seq_one_letter_code
_entity_poly.pdbx_strand_id
1 'polypeptide(L)'
;MFDLAQELAVERLGQVPDDVDARIAMCKIWTRMGKLEQVDKLLQDAEKRIRDWSRLHAVMGDMCRESGLQKEAVRFYRRFLILHPQGRLHEIVAEKLDRLMDADALPPDEDQDHYEHISAIAPDFHTMTLAELYLRQNEPDMACNVLKEIIRREPDHPEAAVRLREIENGMQASQENPDGQARDRVIRELSRWLNNIGRIGCYAA
;
A
#
# COMPACT_ATOMS: atom_id res chain seq x y z
N MET A 1 -15.21 -27.33 -11.95
CA MET A 1 -15.60 -26.19 -11.06
C MET A 1 -15.10 -24.86 -11.60
N PHE A 2 -13.95 -24.82 -12.30
CA PHE A 2 -13.45 -23.59 -12.94
C PHE A 2 -14.21 -23.20 -14.22
N ASP A 3 -14.86 -24.16 -14.88
CA ASP A 3 -15.49 -23.96 -16.18
C ASP A 3 -16.70 -23.01 -16.10
N LEU A 4 -17.60 -23.21 -15.12
CA LEU A 4 -18.74 -22.33 -14.89
C LEU A 4 -18.32 -20.89 -14.53
N ALA A 5 -17.29 -20.76 -13.70
CA ALA A 5 -16.78 -19.45 -13.29
C ALA A 5 -16.05 -18.73 -14.44
N GLN A 6 -15.43 -19.49 -15.35
CA GLN A 6 -14.84 -18.95 -16.58
C GLN A 6 -15.92 -18.47 -17.54
N GLU A 7 -16.97 -19.26 -17.76
CA GLU A 7 -18.11 -18.91 -18.62
C GLU A 7 -18.78 -17.61 -18.16
N LEU A 8 -19.10 -17.49 -16.87
CA LEU A 8 -19.75 -16.31 -16.31
C LEU A 8 -18.91 -15.03 -16.48
N ALA A 9 -17.59 -15.12 -16.32
CA ALA A 9 -16.74 -13.95 -16.49
C ALA A 9 -16.54 -13.58 -17.96
N VAL A 10 -16.48 -14.56 -18.87
CA VAL A 10 -16.44 -14.30 -20.32
C VAL A 10 -17.75 -13.66 -20.78
N GLU A 11 -18.89 -14.15 -20.30
CA GLU A 11 -20.19 -13.54 -20.56
C GLU A 11 -20.25 -12.09 -20.08
N ARG A 12 -19.80 -11.82 -18.85
CA ARG A 12 -19.71 -10.44 -18.33
C ARG A 12 -18.80 -9.55 -19.16
N LEU A 13 -17.63 -10.03 -19.56
CA LEU A 13 -16.72 -9.26 -20.43
C LEU A 13 -17.29 -9.04 -21.84
N GLY A 14 -18.18 -9.93 -22.31
CA GLY A 14 -18.91 -9.73 -23.55
C GLY A 14 -19.95 -8.60 -23.46
N GLN A 15 -20.59 -8.45 -22.30
CA GLN A 15 -21.58 -7.39 -22.04
C GLN A 15 -20.93 -6.06 -21.64
N VAL A 16 -19.88 -6.13 -20.82
CA VAL A 16 -19.13 -5.00 -20.27
C VAL A 16 -17.63 -5.24 -20.48
N PRO A 17 -17.08 -4.81 -21.63
CA PRO A 17 -15.69 -5.09 -21.99
C PRO A 17 -14.63 -4.51 -21.05
N ASP A 18 -15.01 -3.55 -20.21
CA ASP A 18 -14.13 -2.91 -19.22
C ASP A 18 -14.50 -3.25 -17.77
N ASP A 19 -15.26 -4.32 -17.54
CA ASP A 19 -15.56 -4.83 -16.21
C ASP A 19 -14.27 -5.32 -15.52
N VAL A 20 -13.84 -4.56 -14.51
CA VAL A 20 -12.63 -4.83 -13.74
C VAL A 20 -12.77 -6.10 -12.90
N ASP A 21 -13.94 -6.35 -12.32
CA ASP A 21 -14.19 -7.52 -11.48
C ASP A 21 -14.17 -8.80 -12.31
N ALA A 22 -14.75 -8.77 -13.51
CA ALA A 22 -14.72 -9.89 -14.44
C ALA A 22 -13.28 -10.18 -14.94
N ARG A 23 -12.46 -9.14 -15.19
CA ARG A 23 -11.02 -9.31 -15.49
C ARG A 23 -10.26 -9.91 -14.32
N ILE A 24 -10.49 -9.45 -13.09
CA ILE A 24 -9.85 -10.01 -11.88
C ILE A 24 -10.24 -11.48 -11.69
N ALA A 25 -11.52 -11.81 -11.91
CA ALA A 25 -11.98 -13.19 -11.89
C ALA A 25 -11.23 -14.05 -12.92
N MET A 26 -11.04 -13.56 -14.16
CA MET A 26 -10.27 -14.30 -15.19
C MET A 26 -8.82 -14.47 -14.85
N CYS A 27 -8.20 -13.45 -14.31
CA CYS A 27 -6.84 -13.56 -13.81
C CYS A 27 -6.73 -14.69 -12.77
N LYS A 28 -7.61 -14.70 -11.75
CA LYS A 28 -7.62 -15.72 -10.68
C LYS A 28 -7.89 -17.13 -11.21
N ILE A 29 -8.79 -17.29 -12.18
CA ILE A 29 -9.10 -18.59 -12.78
C ILE A 29 -7.91 -19.10 -13.60
N TRP A 30 -7.36 -18.28 -14.49
CA TRP A 30 -6.23 -18.69 -15.32
C TRP A 30 -4.97 -18.97 -14.50
N THR A 31 -4.70 -18.23 -13.43
CA THR A 31 -3.62 -18.56 -12.47
C THR A 31 -3.82 -19.96 -11.88
N ARG A 32 -5.03 -20.30 -11.43
CA ARG A 32 -5.32 -21.64 -10.87
C ARG A 32 -5.25 -22.76 -11.91
N MET A 33 -5.50 -22.44 -13.19
CA MET A 33 -5.34 -23.37 -14.30
C MET A 33 -3.89 -23.50 -14.81
N GLY A 34 -2.93 -22.75 -14.26
CA GLY A 34 -1.55 -22.72 -14.75
C GLY A 34 -1.36 -22.01 -16.11
N LYS A 35 -2.37 -21.27 -16.56
CA LYS A 35 -2.41 -20.55 -17.84
C LYS A 35 -1.72 -19.18 -17.72
N LEU A 36 -0.41 -19.20 -17.42
CA LEU A 36 0.36 -17.99 -17.08
C LEU A 36 0.48 -17.02 -18.26
N GLU A 37 0.63 -17.51 -19.49
CA GLU A 37 0.73 -16.66 -20.68
C GLU A 37 -0.55 -15.83 -20.93
N GLN A 38 -1.71 -16.41 -20.63
CA GLN A 38 -3.00 -15.71 -20.75
C GLN A 38 -3.16 -14.66 -19.65
N VAL A 39 -2.68 -14.96 -18.43
CA VAL A 39 -2.64 -14.01 -17.31
C VAL A 39 -1.74 -12.83 -17.67
N ASP A 40 -0.53 -13.07 -18.17
CA ASP A 40 0.40 -11.99 -18.53
C ASP A 40 -0.19 -11.06 -19.59
N LYS A 41 -0.81 -11.61 -20.63
CA LYS A 41 -1.50 -10.80 -21.65
C LYS A 41 -2.63 -9.96 -21.06
N LEU A 42 -3.45 -10.56 -20.19
CA LEU A 42 -4.56 -9.85 -19.55
C LEU A 42 -4.07 -8.70 -18.66
N LEU A 43 -2.99 -8.92 -17.91
CA LEU A 43 -2.38 -7.90 -17.06
C LEU A 43 -1.74 -6.78 -17.89
N GLN A 44 -1.02 -7.11 -18.96
CA GLN A 44 -0.45 -6.12 -19.87
C GLN A 44 -1.53 -5.26 -20.53
N ASP A 45 -2.64 -5.87 -20.97
CA ASP A 45 -3.78 -5.14 -21.53
C ASP A 45 -4.43 -4.21 -20.49
N ALA A 46 -4.58 -4.67 -19.26
CA ALA A 46 -5.11 -3.86 -18.16
C ALA A 46 -4.17 -2.68 -17.84
N GLU A 47 -2.87 -2.92 -17.73
CA GLU A 47 -1.87 -1.89 -17.45
C GLU A 47 -1.86 -0.84 -18.56
N LYS A 48 -1.90 -1.26 -19.83
CA LYS A 48 -1.98 -0.35 -20.97
C LYS A 48 -3.22 0.54 -20.90
N ARG A 49 -4.39 -0.04 -20.59
CA ARG A 49 -5.63 0.74 -20.42
C ARG A 49 -5.51 1.74 -19.28
N ILE A 50 -5.03 1.32 -18.12
CA ILE A 50 -4.81 2.21 -16.97
C ILE A 50 -3.90 3.39 -17.36
N ARG A 51 -2.81 3.10 -18.08
CA ARG A 51 -1.86 4.10 -18.57
C ARG A 51 -2.46 5.04 -19.63
N ASP A 52 -3.33 4.55 -20.50
CA ASP A 52 -4.02 5.37 -21.49
C ASP A 52 -5.06 6.30 -20.83
N TRP A 53 -5.84 5.79 -19.88
CA TRP A 53 -6.81 6.57 -19.11
C TRP A 53 -6.14 7.59 -18.18
N SER A 54 -4.96 7.29 -17.64
CA SER A 54 -4.27 8.22 -16.74
C SER A 54 -3.83 9.51 -17.42
N ARG A 55 -3.79 9.55 -18.77
CA ARG A 55 -3.57 10.79 -19.54
C ARG A 55 -4.62 11.86 -19.24
N LEU A 56 -5.82 11.46 -18.78
CA LEU A 56 -6.84 12.41 -18.31
C LEU A 56 -6.33 13.25 -17.13
N HIS A 57 -5.45 12.71 -16.28
CA HIS A 57 -4.84 13.48 -15.19
C HIS A 57 -3.93 14.59 -15.72
N ALA A 58 -3.20 14.37 -16.82
CA ALA A 58 -2.43 15.45 -17.44
C ALA A 58 -3.35 16.56 -17.99
N VAL A 59 -4.46 16.18 -18.64
CA VAL A 59 -5.46 17.15 -19.16
C VAL A 59 -6.11 17.94 -18.03
N MET A 60 -6.53 17.27 -16.95
CA MET A 60 -7.09 17.95 -15.77
C MET A 60 -6.08 18.90 -15.13
N GLY A 61 -4.80 18.50 -15.06
CA GLY A 61 -3.74 19.38 -14.57
C GLY A 61 -3.54 20.63 -15.44
N ASP A 62 -3.61 20.49 -16.76
CA ASP A 62 -3.56 21.62 -17.69
C ASP A 62 -4.75 22.57 -17.48
N MET A 63 -5.97 22.02 -17.36
CA MET A 63 -7.18 22.80 -17.10
C MET A 63 -7.13 23.55 -15.76
N CYS A 64 -6.69 22.89 -14.69
CA CYS A 64 -6.55 23.52 -13.37
C CYS A 64 -5.50 24.65 -13.41
N ARG A 65 -4.37 24.44 -14.10
CA ARG A 65 -3.33 25.46 -14.27
C ARG A 65 -3.85 26.67 -15.03
N GLU A 66 -4.57 26.47 -16.14
CA GLU A 66 -5.19 27.56 -16.91
C GLU A 66 -6.24 28.32 -16.10
N SER A 67 -6.89 27.64 -15.15
CA SER A 67 -7.87 28.23 -14.24
C SER A 67 -7.25 28.89 -13.00
N GLY A 68 -5.92 28.89 -12.87
CA GLY A 68 -5.19 29.45 -11.71
C GLY A 68 -5.22 28.57 -10.46
N LEU A 69 -5.77 27.36 -10.53
CA LEU A 69 -5.86 26.37 -9.45
C LEU A 69 -4.55 25.57 -9.35
N GLN A 70 -3.48 26.25 -8.93
CA GLN A 70 -2.11 25.71 -8.91
C GLN A 70 -1.99 24.40 -8.10
N LYS A 71 -2.62 24.34 -6.91
CA LYS A 71 -2.58 23.18 -6.02
C LYS A 71 -3.18 21.92 -6.67
N GLU A 72 -4.34 22.08 -7.30
CA GLU A 72 -5.03 20.99 -7.99
C GLU A 72 -4.26 20.54 -9.23
N ALA A 73 -3.66 21.48 -9.96
CA ALA A 73 -2.81 21.16 -11.11
C ALA A 73 -1.63 20.27 -10.70
N VAL A 74 -0.96 20.61 -9.60
CA VAL A 74 0.12 19.81 -9.01
C VAL A 74 -0.36 18.39 -8.66
N ARG A 75 -1.52 18.27 -7.98
CA ARG A 75 -2.11 16.97 -7.63
C ARG A 75 -2.37 16.10 -8.86
N PHE A 76 -2.97 16.67 -9.90
CA PHE A 76 -3.27 15.93 -11.12
C PHE A 76 -2.01 15.51 -11.88
N TYR A 77 -1.01 16.38 -12.00
CA TYR A 77 0.26 16.02 -12.63
C TYR A 77 1.00 14.91 -11.86
N ARG A 78 1.04 14.96 -10.53
CA ARG A 78 1.63 13.88 -9.71
C ARG A 78 0.95 12.53 -10.00
N ARG A 79 -0.38 12.50 -10.05
CA ARG A 79 -1.14 11.27 -10.35
C ARG A 79 -0.85 10.73 -11.75
N PHE A 80 -0.62 11.59 -12.73
CA PHE A 80 -0.15 11.18 -14.06
C PHE A 80 1.24 10.53 -13.99
N LEU A 81 2.20 11.18 -13.32
CA LEU A 81 3.60 10.74 -13.26
C LEU A 81 3.78 9.39 -12.54
N ILE A 82 2.95 9.09 -11.53
CA ILE A 82 2.95 7.77 -10.87
C ILE A 82 2.64 6.64 -11.87
N LEU A 83 1.73 6.88 -12.81
CA LEU A 83 1.28 5.87 -13.78
C LEU A 83 2.12 5.89 -15.09
N HIS A 84 2.98 6.89 -15.24
CA HIS A 84 3.91 7.04 -16.36
C HIS A 84 5.31 7.32 -15.82
N PRO A 85 6.06 6.29 -15.37
CA PRO A 85 7.37 6.51 -14.75
C PRO A 85 8.45 6.98 -15.74
N GLN A 86 8.23 6.84 -17.05
CA GLN A 86 9.20 7.22 -18.09
C GLN A 86 8.52 7.53 -19.42
N GLY A 87 9.26 8.20 -20.31
CA GLY A 87 8.87 8.50 -21.69
C GLY A 87 8.58 9.98 -21.93
N ARG A 88 8.37 10.35 -23.20
CA ARG A 88 8.23 11.76 -23.60
C ARG A 88 7.10 12.50 -22.86
N LEU A 89 5.96 11.85 -22.65
CA LEU A 89 4.84 12.48 -21.92
C LEU A 89 5.15 12.67 -20.44
N HIS A 90 5.94 11.75 -19.84
CA HIS A 90 6.43 11.92 -18.47
C HIS A 90 7.30 13.18 -18.38
N GLU A 91 8.29 13.32 -19.27
CA GLU A 91 9.19 14.48 -19.31
C GLU A 91 8.41 15.81 -19.43
N ILE A 92 7.44 15.86 -20.34
CA ILE A 92 6.60 17.05 -20.55
C ILE A 92 5.80 17.41 -19.28
N VAL A 93 5.19 16.42 -18.62
CA VAL A 93 4.36 16.68 -17.43
C VAL A 93 5.22 16.98 -16.20
N ALA A 94 6.39 16.35 -16.08
CA ALA A 94 7.37 16.64 -15.04
C ALA A 94 7.86 18.09 -15.15
N GLU A 95 8.23 18.56 -16.35
CA GLU A 95 8.63 19.94 -16.57
C GLU A 95 7.50 20.93 -16.23
N LYS A 96 6.25 20.61 -16.59
CA LYS A 96 5.09 21.41 -16.18
C LYS A 96 4.98 21.48 -14.66
N LEU A 97 5.16 20.36 -13.96
CA LEU A 97 5.10 20.28 -12.50
C LEU A 97 6.21 21.10 -11.84
N ASP A 98 7.45 20.98 -12.32
CA ASP A 98 8.61 21.73 -11.80
C ASP A 98 8.38 23.24 -11.88
N ARG A 99 7.89 23.74 -13.02
CA ARG A 99 7.53 25.16 -13.20
C ARG A 99 6.45 25.64 -12.22
N LEU A 100 5.54 24.76 -11.79
CA LEU A 100 4.52 25.11 -10.80
C LEU A 100 5.06 25.07 -9.36
N MET A 101 6.03 24.20 -9.08
CA MET A 101 6.66 24.06 -7.77
C MET A 101 7.70 25.16 -7.50
N ASP A 102 8.39 25.66 -8.53
CA ASP A 102 9.27 26.82 -8.42
C ASP A 102 8.50 28.11 -8.10
N ALA A 103 7.18 28.14 -8.36
CA ALA A 103 6.34 29.32 -8.23
C ALA A 103 5.69 29.48 -6.84
N ASP A 104 5.65 28.43 -6.01
CA ASP A 104 5.16 28.51 -4.63
C ASP A 104 5.55 27.21 -3.91
N ALA A 105 6.25 27.31 -2.78
CA ALA A 105 6.64 26.16 -1.95
C ALA A 105 5.39 25.60 -1.25
N LEU A 106 4.56 24.94 -2.02
CA LEU A 106 3.32 24.37 -1.56
C LEU A 106 3.66 23.08 -0.79
N PRO A 107 3.26 22.96 0.49
CA PRO A 107 3.50 21.74 1.25
C PRO A 107 2.88 20.55 0.52
N PRO A 108 3.42 19.33 0.69
CA PRO A 108 2.74 18.14 0.21
C PRO A 108 1.37 18.06 0.89
N ASP A 109 0.31 18.45 0.20
CA ASP A 109 -1.07 18.28 0.69
C ASP A 109 -1.38 16.78 0.80
N GLU A 110 -2.07 16.45 1.89
CA GLU A 110 -2.43 15.17 2.52
C GLU A 110 -3.20 14.16 1.64
N ASP A 111 -3.30 14.39 0.33
CA ASP A 111 -4.02 13.53 -0.61
C ASP A 111 -3.24 12.25 -1.01
N GLN A 112 -2.07 11.99 -0.40
CA GLN A 112 -1.46 10.66 -0.40
C GLN A 112 -2.35 9.62 0.33
N ASP A 113 -3.29 10.07 1.18
CA ASP A 113 -4.11 9.19 2.02
C ASP A 113 -5.33 8.58 1.31
N HIS A 114 -5.68 9.05 0.11
CA HIS A 114 -6.86 8.55 -0.60
C HIS A 114 -6.72 7.12 -1.15
N TYR A 115 -5.48 6.60 -1.25
CA TYR A 115 -5.24 5.20 -1.62
C TYR A 115 -4.91 4.29 -0.44
N GLU A 116 -4.52 4.83 0.72
CA GLU A 116 -4.41 4.04 1.96
C GLU A 116 -5.80 3.74 2.57
N HIS A 117 -6.81 4.57 2.29
CA HIS A 117 -8.17 4.37 2.80
C HIS A 117 -8.99 3.28 2.10
N ILE A 118 -8.47 2.58 1.09
CA ILE A 118 -9.17 1.38 0.57
C ILE A 118 -9.15 0.25 1.64
N SER A 119 -8.24 0.32 2.62
CA SER A 119 -8.17 -0.62 3.74
C SER A 119 -8.85 -0.10 5.03
N ALA A 120 -9.34 1.13 5.05
CA ALA A 120 -10.06 1.65 6.20
C ALA A 120 -11.46 1.05 6.19
N ILE A 121 -11.60 -0.11 6.82
CA ILE A 121 -12.89 -0.71 7.10
C ILE A 121 -13.72 0.36 7.81
N ALA A 122 -14.89 0.66 7.23
CA ALA A 122 -15.72 1.73 7.77
C ALA A 122 -15.92 1.48 9.27
N PRO A 123 -15.83 2.52 10.12
CA PRO A 123 -15.80 2.37 11.56
C PRO A 123 -16.87 1.41 12.14
N ASP A 124 -18.05 1.34 11.53
CA ASP A 124 -19.17 0.47 11.92
C ASP A 124 -18.99 -1.03 11.63
N PHE A 125 -17.97 -1.39 10.87
CA PHE A 125 -17.62 -2.78 10.57
C PHE A 125 -16.49 -3.33 11.46
N HIS A 126 -15.95 -2.51 12.37
CA HIS A 126 -15.04 -2.99 13.42
C HIS A 126 -15.83 -3.84 14.41
N THR A 127 -15.79 -5.15 14.21
CA THR A 127 -16.53 -6.15 14.98
C THR A 127 -15.56 -7.15 15.59
N MET A 128 -15.97 -7.82 16.67
CA MET A 128 -15.17 -8.89 17.28
C MET A 128 -14.84 -10.00 16.28
N THR A 129 -15.76 -10.33 15.37
CA THR A 129 -15.56 -11.33 14.32
C THR A 129 -14.46 -10.91 13.34
N LEU A 130 -14.37 -9.62 13.02
CA LEU A 130 -13.32 -9.09 12.16
C LEU A 130 -11.95 -9.16 12.85
N ALA A 131 -11.87 -8.81 14.13
CA ALA A 131 -10.64 -8.96 14.90
C ALA A 131 -10.18 -10.43 14.95
N GLU A 132 -11.10 -11.37 15.17
CA GLU A 132 -10.79 -12.81 15.16
C GLU A 132 -10.34 -13.31 13.79
N LEU A 133 -10.94 -12.79 12.71
CA LEU A 133 -10.54 -13.11 11.35
C LEU A 133 -9.08 -12.70 11.08
N TYR A 134 -8.67 -11.50 11.51
CA TYR A 134 -7.27 -11.04 11.39
C TYR A 134 -6.30 -11.92 12.18
N LEU A 135 -6.69 -12.38 13.37
CA LEU A 135 -5.88 -13.33 14.15
C LEU A 135 -5.69 -14.67 13.43
N ARG A 136 -6.74 -15.20 12.78
CA ARG A 136 -6.64 -16.43 11.99
C ARG A 136 -5.76 -16.28 10.75
N GLN A 137 -5.66 -15.06 10.23
CA GLN A 137 -4.77 -14.72 9.11
C GLN A 137 -3.32 -14.43 9.56
N ASN A 138 -3.04 -14.57 10.86
CA ASN A 138 -1.73 -14.29 11.46
C ASN A 138 -1.30 -12.81 11.29
N GLU A 139 -2.28 -11.90 11.31
CA GLU A 139 -2.09 -10.45 11.27
C GLU A 139 -2.52 -9.80 12.60
N PRO A 140 -1.72 -9.95 13.67
CA PRO A 140 -2.10 -9.50 15.01
C PRO A 140 -2.12 -7.97 15.15
N ASP A 141 -1.35 -7.24 14.35
CA ASP A 141 -1.34 -5.77 14.35
C ASP A 141 -2.69 -5.18 13.89
N MET A 142 -3.26 -5.76 12.83
CA MET A 142 -4.58 -5.37 12.31
C MET A 142 -5.68 -5.71 13.31
N ALA A 143 -5.61 -6.89 13.95
CA ALA A 143 -6.55 -7.28 15.01
C ALA A 143 -6.53 -6.28 16.19
N CYS A 144 -5.34 -5.86 16.63
CA CYS A 144 -5.20 -4.83 17.68
C CYS A 144 -5.85 -3.51 17.29
N ASN A 145 -5.67 -3.05 16.06
CA ASN A 145 -6.27 -1.81 15.58
C ASN A 145 -7.80 -1.88 15.60
N VAL A 146 -8.37 -3.01 15.15
CA VAL A 146 -9.83 -3.23 15.21
C VAL A 146 -10.34 -3.22 16.65
N LEU A 147 -9.66 -3.89 17.58
CA LEU A 147 -10.07 -3.96 18.98
C LEU A 147 -9.97 -2.61 19.69
N LYS A 148 -8.94 -1.81 19.39
CA LYS A 148 -8.81 -0.44 19.92
C LYS A 148 -9.95 0.46 19.45
N GLU A 149 -10.36 0.32 18.19
CA GLU A 149 -11.46 1.08 17.64
C GLU A 149 -12.83 0.68 18.23
N ILE A 150 -13.03 -0.61 18.52
CA ILE A 150 -14.21 -1.10 19.27
C ILE A 150 -14.24 -0.48 20.67
N ILE A 151 -13.14 -0.53 21.42
CA ILE A 151 -13.07 0.02 22.79
C ILE A 151 -13.26 1.54 22.79
N ARG A 152 -12.79 2.25 21.76
CA ARG A 152 -13.00 3.69 21.62
C ARG A 152 -14.49 4.05 21.52
N ARG A 153 -15.27 3.23 20.83
CA ARG A 153 -16.72 3.40 20.63
C ARG A 153 -17.53 2.90 21.82
N GLU A 154 -17.10 1.77 22.36
CA GLU A 154 -17.75 1.06 23.46
C GLU A 154 -16.73 0.80 24.58
N PRO A 155 -16.49 1.79 25.46
CA PRO A 155 -15.50 1.67 26.53
C PRO A 155 -15.81 0.55 27.55
N ASP A 156 -17.06 0.08 27.59
CA ASP A 156 -17.56 -0.97 28.48
C ASP A 156 -17.72 -2.32 27.76
N HIS A 157 -16.94 -2.58 26.69
CA HIS A 157 -16.92 -3.87 26.00
C HIS A 157 -15.84 -4.79 26.62
N PRO A 158 -16.17 -5.66 27.61
CA PRO A 158 -15.16 -6.41 28.36
C PRO A 158 -14.36 -7.38 27.50
N GLU A 159 -15.00 -8.02 26.51
CA GLU A 159 -14.33 -9.02 25.67
C GLU A 159 -13.26 -8.41 24.77
N ALA A 160 -13.49 -7.22 24.20
CA ALA A 160 -12.51 -6.53 23.35
C ALA A 160 -11.25 -6.15 24.14
N ALA A 161 -11.42 -5.69 25.38
CA ALA A 161 -10.32 -5.34 26.28
C ALA A 161 -9.48 -6.56 26.72
N VAL A 162 -10.14 -7.70 27.00
CA VAL A 162 -9.44 -8.95 27.32
C VAL A 162 -8.63 -9.44 26.13
N ARG A 163 -9.24 -9.48 24.93
CA ARG A 163 -8.57 -9.92 23.71
C ARG A 163 -7.38 -9.04 23.32
N LEU A 164 -7.50 -7.72 23.47
CA LEU A 164 -6.38 -6.82 23.20
C LEU A 164 -5.18 -7.12 24.09
N ARG A 165 -5.41 -7.33 25.40
CA ARG A 165 -4.37 -7.66 26.37
C ARG A 165 -3.68 -9.00 26.08
N GLU A 166 -4.44 -10.01 25.66
CA GLU A 166 -3.89 -11.31 25.26
C GLU A 166 -2.92 -11.18 24.08
N ILE A 167 -3.30 -10.39 23.07
CA ILE A 167 -2.48 -10.17 21.88
C ILE A 167 -1.21 -9.38 22.22
N GLU A 168 -1.34 -8.30 23.00
CA GLU A 168 -0.18 -7.48 23.43
C GLU A 168 0.82 -8.29 24.24
N ASN A 169 0.35 -9.15 25.15
CA ASN A 169 1.21 -10.06 25.90
C ASN A 169 1.92 -11.09 24.99
N GLY A 170 1.21 -11.63 23.99
CA GLY A 170 1.79 -12.56 23.02
C GLY A 170 2.83 -11.91 22.09
N MET A 171 2.63 -10.64 21.74
CA MET A 171 3.60 -9.85 20.99
C MET A 171 4.85 -9.54 21.83
N GLN A 172 4.68 -9.14 23.09
CA GLN A 172 5.80 -8.89 24.00
C GLN A 172 6.64 -10.15 24.23
N ALA A 173 5.99 -11.30 24.45
CA ALA A 173 6.68 -12.59 24.60
C ALA A 173 7.45 -13.01 23.34
N SER A 174 6.98 -12.64 22.14
CA SER A 174 7.68 -12.91 20.87
C SER A 174 8.86 -11.95 20.63
N GLN A 175 8.79 -10.72 21.16
CA GLN A 175 9.87 -9.73 21.11
C GLN A 175 10.98 -10.01 22.15
N GLU A 176 10.65 -10.63 23.28
CA GLU A 176 11.59 -11.03 24.33
C GLU A 176 12.36 -12.33 24.02
N ASN A 177 12.30 -12.84 22.79
CA ASN A 177 13.06 -14.01 22.37
C ASN A 177 14.59 -13.85 22.63
N PRO A 178 15.26 -14.84 23.25
CA PRO A 178 16.67 -14.75 23.67
C PRO A 178 17.67 -14.60 22.52
N ASP A 179 17.26 -14.84 21.27
CA ASP A 179 18.07 -14.66 20.06
C ASP A 179 18.40 -13.18 19.77
N GLY A 180 17.49 -12.25 20.12
CA GLY A 180 17.74 -10.81 20.00
C GLY A 180 18.81 -10.34 21.00
N GLN A 181 18.71 -10.81 22.25
CA GLN A 181 19.67 -10.50 23.31
C GLN A 181 21.07 -11.06 23.01
N ALA A 182 21.16 -12.24 22.40
CA ALA A 182 22.42 -12.83 21.96
C ALA A 182 23.06 -11.99 20.84
N ARG A 183 22.29 -11.56 19.84
CA ARG A 183 22.75 -10.66 18.77
C ARG A 183 23.22 -9.31 19.33
N ASP A 184 22.47 -8.71 20.24
CA ASP A 184 22.84 -7.43 20.88
C ASP A 184 24.09 -7.53 21.75
N ARG A 185 24.35 -8.70 22.33
CA ARG A 185 25.59 -8.97 23.07
C ARG A 185 26.78 -9.07 22.10
N VAL A 186 26.62 -9.77 20.98
CA VAL A 186 27.66 -9.88 19.95
C VAL A 186 27.97 -8.52 19.33
N ILE A 187 26.96 -7.72 18.98
CA ILE A 187 27.14 -6.37 18.42
C ILE A 187 27.89 -5.47 19.41
N ARG A 188 27.58 -5.54 20.71
CA ARG A 188 28.31 -4.78 21.74
C ARG A 188 29.79 -5.17 21.83
N GLU A 189 30.10 -6.47 21.83
CA GLU A 189 31.49 -6.93 21.91
C GLU A 189 32.28 -6.54 20.65
N LEU A 190 31.69 -6.69 19.47
CA LEU A 190 32.30 -6.27 18.20
C LEU A 190 32.55 -4.76 18.16
N SER A 191 31.58 -3.96 18.62
CA SER A 191 31.71 -2.49 18.68
C SER A 191 32.82 -2.07 19.65
N ARG A 192 32.97 -2.78 20.78
CA ARG A 192 34.05 -2.56 21.74
C ARG A 192 35.42 -2.88 21.13
N TRP A 193 35.52 -4.00 20.41
CA TRP A 193 36.74 -4.41 19.72
C TRP A 193 37.15 -3.41 18.63
N LEU A 194 36.20 -2.99 17.79
CA LEU A 194 36.41 -1.96 16.76
C LEU A 194 36.93 -0.65 17.34
N ASN A 195 36.34 -0.17 18.43
CA ASN A 195 36.82 1.03 19.13
C ASN A 195 38.24 0.87 19.69
N ASN A 196 38.59 -0.33 20.17
CA ASN A 196 39.91 -0.59 20.72
C ASN A 196 40.98 -0.63 19.62
N ILE A 197 40.68 -1.22 18.47
CA ILE A 197 41.57 -1.21 17.30
C ILE A 197 41.75 0.22 16.78
N GLY A 198 40.67 1.01 16.70
CA GLY A 198 40.76 2.42 16.30
C GLY A 198 41.68 3.24 17.21
N ARG A 199 41.66 2.97 18.53
CA ARG A 199 42.57 3.61 19.49
C ARG A 199 44.02 3.21 19.29
N ILE A 200 44.30 1.95 18.95
CA ILE A 200 45.67 1.47 18.69
C ILE A 200 46.20 2.06 17.37
N GLY A 201 45.35 2.23 16.36
CA GLY A 201 45.71 2.88 15.09
C GLY A 201 46.08 4.37 15.23
N CYS A 202 45.53 5.08 16.21
CA CYS A 202 45.89 6.48 16.47
C CYS A 202 47.23 6.66 17.22
N TYR A 203 47.85 5.60 17.75
CA TYR A 203 49.16 5.66 18.40
C TYR A 203 50.34 5.31 17.47
N ALA A 204 50.05 4.96 16.21
CA ALA A 204 51.06 4.59 15.20
C ALA A 204 51.18 5.61 14.05
N ALA A 205 50.73 6.85 14.27
CA ALA A 205 50.92 7.99 13.37
C ALA A 205 51.86 9.02 14.01
#